data_AF-A0A4D6H5S8-F1
#
_entry.id   AF-A0A4D6H5S8-F1
#
_cell.length_a   1.000
_cell.length_b   1.000
_cell.length_c   1.000
_cell.angle_alpha   90.00
_cell.angle_beta   90.00
_cell.angle_gamma   90.00
#
_symmetry.space_group_name_H-M   'P 1'
#
loop_
_entity.id
_entity.type
_entity.pdbx_description
1 polymer ?
#
loop_
_entity_poly.entity_id
_entity_poly.type
_entity_poly.pdbx_seq_one_letter_code
_entity_poly.pdbx_strand_id
1 'polypeptide(L)' 'MRVAVVAAACTVGLTLLLQYGLGREVALAWRLLPLAPYFLSLFTKRLELGGLDTPRNWSLLTVAVTLATFGYVGFVA' A
#
# COMPACT_ATOMS: atom_id res chain seq x y z
N MET A 1 0.27 -12.27 -9.31
CA MET A 1 -1.07 -12.19 -8.67
C MET A 1 -1.01 -11.79 -7.19
N ARG A 2 -0.19 -12.42 -6.34
CA ARG A 2 -0.21 -12.20 -4.87
C ARG A 2 -0.08 -10.72 -4.43
N VAL A 3 0.90 -9.98 -4.95
CA VAL A 3 1.13 -8.57 -4.59
C VAL A 3 -0.06 -7.67 -4.99
N ALA A 4 -0.66 -7.92 -6.16
CA ALA A 4 -1.82 -7.16 -6.63
C ALA A 4 -3.04 -7.33 -5.71
N VAL A 5 -3.31 -8.56 -5.26
CA VAL A 5 -4.39 -8.86 -4.31
C VAL A 5 -4.15 -8.14 -2.98
N VAL A 6 -2.92 -8.17 -2.46
CA VAL A 6 -2.56 -7.48 -1.22
C VAL A 6 -2.74 -5.97 -1.36
N ALA A 7 -2.26 -5.38 -2.46
CA ALA A 7 -2.42 -3.95 -2.71
C ALA A 7 -3.89 -3.54 -2.81
N ALA A 8 -4.73 -4.30 -3.52
CA ALA A 8 -6.16 -4.04 -3.60
C ALA A 8 -6.84 -4.13 -2.22
N ALA A 9 -6.57 -5.20 -1.47
CA ALA A 9 -7.13 -5.39 -0.12
C ALA A 9 -6.70 -4.26 0.83
N CYS A 10 -5.43 -3.85 0.77
CA CYS A 10 -4.90 -2.74 1.56
C CYS A 10 -5.53 -1.39 1.17
N THR A 11 -5.72 -1.09 -0.12
CA THR A 11 -6.38 0.14 -0.58
C THR A 11 -7.83 0.22 -0.12
N VAL A 12 -8.57 -0.89 -0.23
CA VAL A 12 -9.95 -0.98 0.26
C VAL A 12 -9.97 -0.86 1.79
N GLY A 13 -9.14 -1.62 2.50
CA GLY A 13 -9.07 -1.59 3.96
C GLY A 13 -8.70 -0.21 4.51
N LEU A 14 -7.70 0.45 3.92
CA LEU A 14 -7.30 1.82 4.26
C LEU A 14 -8.45 2.80 4.09
N THR A 15 -9.15 2.74 2.96
CA THR A 15 -10.33 3.56 2.69
C THR A 15 -11.38 3.37 3.78
N LEU A 16 -11.75 2.12 4.06
CA LEU A 16 -12.81 1.79 5.01
C LEU A 16 -12.43 2.22 6.43
N LEU A 17 -11.19 2.00 6.85
CA LEU A 17 -10.70 2.41 8.16
C LEU A 17 -10.67 3.92 8.33
N LEU A 18 -10.27 4.68 7.30
CA LEU A 18 -10.26 6.13 7.38
C LEU A 18 -11.69 6.70 7.42
N GLN A 19 -12.56 6.23 6.53
CA GLN A 19 -13.91 6.77 6.40
C GLN A 19 -14.84 6.32 7.54
N TYR A 20 -14.83 5.03 7.88
CA TYR A 20 -15.74 4.46 8.88
C TYR A 20 -15.11 4.27 10.26
N GLY A 21 -13.78 4.15 10.35
CA GLY A 21 -13.09 4.03 11.64
C GLY A 21 -12.76 5.39 12.25
N LEU A 22 -12.31 6.35 11.45
CA LEU A 22 -11.86 7.68 11.91
C LEU A 22 -12.75 8.85 11.44
N GLY A 23 -13.73 8.61 10.55
CA GLY A 23 -14.58 9.67 10.02
C GLY A 23 -13.84 10.71 9.18
N ARG A 24 -12.65 10.38 8.64
CA ARG A 24 -11.84 11.31 7.86
C ARG A 24 -12.08 11.18 6.37
N GLU A 25 -12.33 12.32 5.73
CA GLU A 25 -12.28 12.44 4.27
C GLU A 25 -10.84 12.76 3.84
N VAL A 26 -10.19 11.77 3.24
CA VAL A 26 -8.81 11.89 2.77
C VAL A 26 -8.79 11.87 1.24
N ALA A 27 -7.99 12.78 0.65
CA ALA A 27 -7.85 12.89 -0.79
C ALA A 27 -7.52 11.54 -1.45
N LEU A 28 -8.08 11.31 -2.64
CA LEU A 28 -7.96 10.04 -3.36
C LEU A 28 -6.51 9.60 -3.56
N ALA A 29 -5.60 10.54 -3.80
CA ALA A 29 -4.17 10.27 -3.98
C ALA A 29 -3.56 9.49 -2.80
N TRP A 30 -3.89 9.87 -1.56
CA TRP A 30 -3.41 9.17 -0.35
C TRP A 30 -4.01 7.77 -0.21
N ARG A 31 -5.26 7.57 -0.63
CA ARG A 31 -5.92 6.27 -0.55
C ARG A 31 -5.32 5.25 -1.53
N LEU A 32 -4.73 5.73 -2.63
CA LEU A 32 -4.10 4.88 -3.65
C LEU A 32 -2.64 4.53 -3.34
N LEU A 33 -2.03 5.11 -2.31
CA LEU A 33 -0.63 4.87 -1.94
C LEU A 33 -0.25 3.38 -1.78
N PRO A 34 -1.12 2.49 -1.25
CA PRO A 34 -0.82 1.05 -1.18
C PRO A 34 -0.54 0.38 -2.54
N LEU A 35 -0.97 0.97 -3.67
CA LEU A 35 -0.67 0.46 -5.01
C LEU A 35 0.77 0.77 -5.47
N ALA A 36 1.43 1.76 -4.87
CA ALA A 36 2.78 2.16 -5.27
C ALA A 36 3.78 0.98 -5.25
N PRO A 37 3.90 0.18 -4.18
CA PRO A 37 4.79 -0.99 -4.17
C PRO A 37 4.43 -2.06 -5.22
N TYR A 38 3.14 -2.19 -5.58
CA TYR A 38 2.77 -3.08 -6.68
C TYR A 38 3.31 -2.59 -8.02
N PHE A 39 3.08 -1.31 -8.37
CA PHE A 39 3.63 -0.74 -9.59
C PHE A 39 5.16 -0.79 -9.61
N LEU A 40 5.80 -0.45 -8.49
CA LEU A 40 7.24 -0.51 -8.36
C LEU A 40 7.77 -1.92 -8.67
N SER A 41 7.14 -2.96 -8.11
CA SER A 41 7.51 -4.35 -8.40
C SER A 41 7.42 -4.71 -9.89
N LEU A 42 6.50 -4.11 -10.65
CA LEU A 42 6.38 -4.34 -12.10
C LEU A 42 7.51 -3.66 -12.87
N PHE A 43 7.85 -2.43 -12.50
CA PHE A 43 8.90 -1.65 -13.17
C PHE A 43 10.30 -2.16 -12.83
N THR A 44 10.49 -2.74 -11.64
CA THR A 44 11.79 -3.24 -11.20
C THR A 44 12.11 -4.65 -11.63
N LYS A 45 11.22 -5.35 -12.34
CA LYS A 45 11.45 -6.72 -12.84
C LYS A 45 12.73 -6.91 -13.67
N ARG A 46 13.26 -5.83 -14.25
CA ARG A 46 14.47 -5.86 -15.08
C ARG A 46 15.74 -5.53 -14.28
N LEU A 47 15.61 -5.14 -13.00
CA LEU A 47 16.75 -4.89 -12.12
C LEU A 47 17.07 -6.16 -11.31
N GLU A 48 18.36 -6.47 -11.17
CA GLU A 48 18.82 -7.52 -10.26
C GLU A 48 18.75 -7.03 -8.81
N LEU A 49 17.57 -7.15 -8.22
CA LEU A 49 17.32 -6.84 -6.81
C LEU A 49 17.62 -8.04 -5.88
N GLY A 50 18.07 -9.16 -6.44
CA GLY A 50 18.38 -10.39 -5.70
C GLY A 50 17.23 -10.85 -4.82
N GLY A 51 17.52 -11.19 -3.56
CA GLY A 51 16.52 -11.66 -2.60
C GLY A 51 15.45 -10.64 -2.20
N LEU A 52 15.56 -9.38 -2.62
CA LEU A 52 14.54 -8.36 -2.38
C LEU A 52 13.33 -8.51 -3.30
N ASP A 53 13.52 -9.03 -4.52
CA ASP A 53 12.45 -9.18 -5.53
C ASP A 53 11.63 -10.47 -5.34
N THR A 54 11.11 -10.66 -4.13
CA THR A 54 10.19 -11.76 -3.84
C THR A 54 8.77 -11.25 -3.67
N PRO A 55 7.74 -12.00 -4.11
CA PRO A 55 6.35 -11.62 -3.90
C PRO A 55 6.01 -11.37 -2.41
N ARG A 56 6.71 -12.04 -1.49
CA ARG A 56 6.55 -11.87 -0.05
C ARG A 56 7.03 -10.48 0.40
N ASN A 57 8.22 -10.07 -0.01
CA ASN A 57 8.79 -8.78 0.38
C ASN A 57 7.96 -7.62 -0.17
N TRP A 58 7.54 -7.70 -1.43
CA TRP A 58 6.64 -6.71 -2.01
C TRP A 58 5.30 -6.62 -1.28
N SER A 59 4.73 -7.76 -0.89
CA SER A 59 3.49 -7.78 -0.10
C SER A 59 3.69 -7.15 1.29
N LEU A 60 4.80 -7.45 1.97
CA LEU A 60 5.13 -6.85 3.26
C LEU A 60 5.33 -5.33 3.13
N LEU A 61 6.01 -4.89 2.08
CA LEU A 61 6.20 -3.46 1.79
C LEU A 61 4.85 -2.76 1.56
N THR A 62 3.93 -3.37 0.81
CA THR A 62 2.56 -2.87 0.65
C THR A 62 1.86 -2.68 1.98
N VAL A 63 1.92 -3.68 2.87
CA VAL A 63 1.33 -3.56 4.22
C VAL A 63 1.97 -2.44 5.02
N ALA A 64 3.30 -2.35 5.01
CA ALA A 64 4.04 -1.30 5.71
C ALA A 64 3.66 0.11 5.22
N VAL A 65 3.62 0.31 3.89
CA VAL A 65 3.18 1.58 3.27
C VAL A 65 1.74 1.91 3.67
N THR A 66 0.86 0.92 3.72
CA THR A 66 -0.55 1.11 4.11
C THR A 66 -0.67 1.57 5.56
N LEU A 67 0.05 0.92 6.48
CA LEU A 67 0.06 1.28 7.90
C LEU A 67 0.68 2.66 8.12
N ALA A 68 1.78 2.97 7.42
CA ALA A 68 2.40 4.29 7.48
C ALA A 68 1.46 5.39 6.95
N THR A 69 0.77 5.12 5.84
CA THR A 69 -0.21 6.05 5.27
C THR A 69 -1.34 6.27 6.25
N PHE A 70 -1.94 5.21 6.78
CA PHE A 70 -3.00 5.29 7.79
C PHE A 70 -2.57 6.07 9.02
N GLY A 71 -1.37 5.79 9.55
CA GLY A 71 -0.80 6.51 10.69
C GLY A 71 -0.68 8.00 10.42
N TYR A 72 -0.09 8.36 9.29
CA TYR A 72 0.15 9.76 8.92
C TYR A 72 -1.16 10.51 8.66
N VAL A 73 -2.01 10.01 7.76
CA VAL A 73 -3.25 10.70 7.36
C VAL A 73 -4.40 10.48 8.32
N GLY A 74 -4.27 9.59 9.31
CA GLY A 74 -5.26 9.34 10.34
C GLY A 74 -5.01 10.13 11.62
N PHE A 75 -3.74 10.38 11.97
CA PHE A 75 -3.37 10.95 13.27
C PHE A 75 -2.51 12.21 13.20
N VAL A 76 -1.83 12.49 12.08
CA VAL A 76 -0.88 13.62 11.98
C VAL A 76 -1.39 14.74 11.09
N ALA A 77 -1.76 14.42 9.85
CA ALA A 77 -2.29 15.38 8.87
C ALA A 77 -3.65 15.93 9.31
#